data_AF-A0A9E0AHR6-F1
#
_entry.id   AF-A0A9E0AHR6-F1
#
_cell.length_a   1.000
_cell.length_b   1.000
_cell.length_c   1.000
_cell.angle_alpha   90.00
_cell.angle_beta   90.00
_cell.angle_gamma   90.00
#
_symmetry.space_group_name_H-M   'P 1'
#
loop_
_entity.id
_entity.type
_entity.pdbx_description
1 polymer ?
#
loop_
_entity_poly.entity_id
_entity_poly.type
_entity_poly.pdbx_seq_one_letter_code
_entity_poly.pdbx_strand_id
1 'polypeptide(L)'
;MIEERIAMKSTTETEIALERGAPVNACHEESVAWKEEIAFWTDELRFLERLILKRKQDHAVAKKVSVLLDHLVHMEKLIVHDLYKEIDRHDERLATASNVQAPESTAAFMQEHYRIRSRFHDVKRDYREIKRKIYEIEKGE
;
A
#
# COMPACT_ATOMS: atom_id res chain seq x y z
N MET A 1 -43.13 12.87 -5.38
CA MET A 1 -42.28 14.07 -5.61
C MET A 1 -41.06 14.20 -4.69
N ILE A 2 -40.85 13.33 -3.69
CA ILE A 2 -39.61 13.35 -2.88
C ILE A 2 -38.51 12.46 -3.50
N GLU A 3 -38.88 11.32 -4.07
CA GLU A 3 -37.94 10.36 -4.66
C GLU A 3 -37.23 10.89 -5.93
N GLU A 4 -37.93 11.63 -6.80
CA GLU A 4 -37.32 12.29 -7.97
C GLU A 4 -36.31 13.38 -7.59
N ARG A 5 -36.52 14.09 -6.47
CA ARG A 5 -35.58 15.12 -6.00
C ARG A 5 -34.31 14.52 -5.40
N ILE A 6 -34.39 13.32 -4.82
CA ILE A 6 -33.23 12.61 -4.27
C ILE A 6 -32.40 12.01 -5.42
N ALA A 7 -33.05 11.41 -6.42
CA ALA A 7 -32.38 10.85 -7.59
C ALA A 7 -31.67 11.95 -8.41
N MET A 8 -32.33 13.09 -8.68
CA MET A 8 -31.73 14.16 -9.48
C MET A 8 -30.58 14.88 -8.76
N LYS A 9 -30.63 15.00 -7.42
CA LYS A 9 -29.55 15.59 -6.62
C LYS A 9 -28.31 14.68 -6.55
N SER A 10 -28.53 13.36 -6.47
CA SER A 10 -27.46 12.35 -6.49
C SER A 10 -26.71 12.34 -7.83
N THR A 11 -27.38 12.54 -8.95
CA THR A 11 -26.74 12.58 -10.27
C THR A 11 -25.90 13.84 -10.43
N THR A 12 -26.45 15.02 -10.11
CA THR A 12 -25.78 16.31 -10.32
C THR A 12 -24.56 16.52 -9.40
N GLU A 13 -24.63 16.13 -8.12
CA GLU A 13 -23.47 16.29 -7.22
C GLU A 13 -22.31 15.34 -7.59
N THR A 14 -22.63 14.13 -8.05
CA THR A 14 -21.63 13.14 -8.49
C THR A 14 -20.97 13.58 -9.79
N GLU A 15 -21.75 14.10 -10.75
CA GLU A 15 -21.25 14.64 -12.01
C GLU A 15 -20.35 15.87 -11.77
N ILE A 16 -20.78 16.80 -10.90
CA ILE A 16 -19.99 17.97 -10.50
C ILE A 16 -18.70 17.57 -9.78
N ALA A 17 -18.74 16.55 -8.91
CA ALA A 17 -17.55 16.05 -8.22
C ALA A 17 -16.56 15.38 -9.18
N LEU A 18 -17.08 14.66 -10.19
CA LEU A 18 -16.30 14.03 -11.24
C LEU A 18 -15.64 15.08 -12.16
N GLU A 19 -16.38 16.10 -12.58
CA GLU A 19 -15.88 17.25 -13.36
C GLU A 19 -14.83 18.07 -12.59
N ARG A 20 -14.90 18.09 -11.26
CA ARG A 20 -13.94 18.78 -10.37
C ARG A 20 -12.70 17.94 -10.01
N GLY A 21 -12.58 16.72 -10.52
CA GLY A 21 -11.43 15.85 -10.24
C GLY A 21 -11.37 15.33 -8.80
N ALA A 22 -12.49 15.36 -8.04
CA ALA A 22 -12.56 14.84 -6.68
C ALA A 22 -12.07 13.38 -6.53
N PRO A 23 -12.41 12.42 -7.43
CA PRO A 23 -11.89 11.05 -7.30
C PRO A 23 -10.38 10.95 -7.57
N VAL A 24 -9.83 11.83 -8.42
CA VAL A 24 -8.39 11.88 -8.71
C VAL A 24 -7.61 12.40 -7.51
N ASN A 25 -8.10 13.47 -6.85
CA ASN A 25 -7.47 13.99 -5.64
C ASN A 25 -7.50 12.97 -4.50
N ALA A 26 -8.61 12.25 -4.32
CA ALA A 26 -8.69 11.17 -3.34
C ALA A 26 -7.66 10.05 -3.62
N CYS A 27 -7.47 9.68 -4.88
CA CYS A 27 -6.44 8.71 -5.28
C CYS A 27 -5.01 9.21 -5.02
N HIS A 28 -4.75 10.51 -5.20
CA HIS A 28 -3.46 11.12 -4.86
C HIS A 28 -3.20 11.07 -3.35
N GLU A 29 -4.15 11.56 -2.55
CA GLU A 29 -4.06 11.55 -1.09
C GLU A 29 -3.81 10.13 -0.54
N GLU A 30 -4.51 9.14 -1.08
CA GLU A 30 -4.31 7.75 -0.69
C GLU A 30 -2.93 7.21 -1.12
N SER A 31 -2.45 7.58 -2.31
CA SER A 31 -1.11 7.20 -2.76
C SER A 31 -0.02 7.80 -1.88
N VAL A 32 -0.18 9.05 -1.42
CA VAL A 32 0.71 9.69 -0.45
C VAL A 32 0.70 8.92 0.87
N ALA A 33 -0.49 8.59 1.41
CA ALA A 33 -0.60 7.82 2.64
C ALA A 33 0.05 6.44 2.53
N TRP A 34 -0.07 5.76 1.39
CA TRP A 34 0.61 4.48 1.17
C TRP A 34 2.14 4.63 1.12
N LYS A 35 2.67 5.68 0.49
CA LYS A 35 4.12 5.96 0.47
C LYS A 35 4.65 6.18 1.89
N GLU A 36 3.92 6.92 2.73
CA GLU A 36 4.27 7.13 4.13
C GLU A 36 4.25 5.82 4.94
N GLU A 37 3.21 4.99 4.78
CA GLU A 37 3.16 3.68 5.43
C GLU A 37 4.31 2.76 4.98
N ILE A 38 4.65 2.77 3.69
CA ILE A 38 5.78 1.99 3.15
C ILE A 38 7.12 2.47 3.69
N ALA A 39 7.32 3.79 3.81
CA ALA A 39 8.52 4.34 4.43
C ALA A 39 8.66 3.85 5.88
N PHE A 40 7.55 3.88 6.64
CA PHE A 40 7.51 3.34 8.00
C PHE A 40 7.84 1.83 8.03
N TRP A 41 7.25 1.02 7.13
CA TRP A 41 7.56 -0.42 7.06
C TRP A 41 9.03 -0.66 6.72
N THR A 42 9.63 0.14 5.85
CA THR A 42 11.04 0.00 5.46
C THR A 42 11.96 0.17 6.67
N ASP A 43 11.74 1.22 7.46
CA ASP A 43 12.52 1.46 8.67
C ASP A 43 12.28 0.39 9.74
N GLU A 44 11.03 -0.05 9.89
CA GLU A 44 10.69 -1.09 10.85
C GLU A 44 11.25 -2.47 10.46
N LEU A 45 11.24 -2.84 9.17
CA LEU A 45 11.82 -4.10 8.70
C LEU A 45 13.31 -4.18 9.03
N ARG A 46 14.06 -3.07 8.89
CA ARG A 46 15.46 -2.97 9.30
C ARG A 46 15.64 -3.09 10.81
N PHE A 47 14.71 -2.54 11.59
CA PHE A 47 14.72 -2.72 13.04
C PHE A 47 14.46 -4.18 13.42
N LEU A 48 13.45 -4.82 12.82
CA LEU A 48 13.06 -6.20 13.05
C LEU A 48 14.17 -7.18 12.65
N GLU A 49 14.87 -6.92 11.55
CA GLU A 49 16.05 -7.68 11.14
C GLU A 49 17.14 -7.66 12.23
N ARG A 50 17.49 -6.46 12.72
CA ARG A 50 18.48 -6.31 13.81
C ARG A 50 18.02 -6.95 15.11
N LEU A 51 16.72 -6.94 15.38
CA LEU A 51 16.13 -7.55 16.57
C LEU A 51 16.32 -9.08 16.51
N ILE A 52 15.79 -9.72 15.47
CA ILE A 52 15.76 -11.19 15.36
C ILE A 52 17.16 -11.78 15.13
N LEU A 53 18.08 -11.02 14.53
CA LEU A 53 19.47 -11.45 14.34
C LEU A 53 20.17 -11.79 15.67
N LYS A 54 19.80 -11.14 16.77
CA LYS A 54 20.33 -11.43 18.11
C LYS A 54 19.98 -12.84 18.59
N ARG A 55 18.86 -13.40 18.11
CA ARG A 55 18.40 -14.76 18.42
C ARG A 55 19.06 -15.83 17.58
N LYS A 56 19.88 -15.47 16.59
CA LYS A 56 20.55 -16.44 15.71
C LYS A 56 21.54 -17.35 16.45
N GLN A 57 22.07 -16.89 17.59
CA GLN A 57 22.98 -17.66 18.43
C GLN A 57 22.28 -18.71 19.29
N ASP A 58 20.95 -18.61 19.44
CA ASP A 58 20.15 -19.59 20.16
C ASP A 58 19.84 -20.79 19.24
N HIS A 59 20.49 -21.92 19.52
CA HIS A 59 20.34 -23.15 18.75
C HIS A 59 18.89 -23.65 18.65
N ALA A 60 18.03 -23.34 19.62
CA ALA A 60 16.63 -23.77 19.61
C ALA A 60 15.81 -23.08 18.51
N VAL A 61 16.15 -21.83 18.16
CA VAL A 61 15.41 -21.01 17.20
C VAL A 61 16.21 -20.59 15.98
N ALA A 62 17.52 -20.86 15.91
CA ALA A 62 18.43 -20.43 14.84
C ALA A 62 17.93 -20.74 13.42
N LYS A 63 17.31 -21.90 13.21
CA LYS A 63 16.71 -22.27 11.91
C LYS A 63 15.51 -21.37 11.57
N LYS A 64 14.59 -21.17 12.53
CA LYS A 64 13.42 -20.29 12.35
C LYS A 64 13.84 -18.85 12.08
N VAL A 65 14.83 -18.36 12.84
CA VAL A 65 15.43 -17.03 12.68
C VAL A 65 16.01 -16.86 11.28
N SER A 66 16.74 -17.85 10.77
CA SER A 66 17.36 -17.76 9.44
C SER A 66 16.31 -17.63 8.32
N VAL A 67 15.25 -18.44 8.38
CA VAL A 67 14.13 -18.35 7.42
C VAL A 67 13.43 -16.99 7.49
N LEU A 68 13.23 -16.43 8.69
CA LEU A 68 12.63 -15.11 8.85
C LEU A 68 13.52 -13.98 8.34
N LEU A 69 14.84 -14.08 8.52
CA LEU A 69 15.79 -13.12 7.94
C LEU A 69 15.72 -13.12 6.41
N ASP A 70 15.67 -14.29 5.78
CA ASP A 70 15.51 -14.38 4.32
C ASP A 70 14.18 -13.76 3.86
N HIS A 71 13.09 -14.02 4.59
CA HIS A 71 11.79 -13.40 4.32
C HIS A 71 11.80 -11.88 4.51
N LEU A 72 12.47 -11.36 5.54
CA LEU A 72 12.61 -9.92 5.77
C LEU A 72 13.36 -9.25 4.62
N VAL A 73 14.49 -9.82 4.20
CA VAL A 73 15.29 -9.30 3.09
C VAL A 73 14.49 -9.32 1.79
N HIS A 74 13.75 -10.39 1.52
CA HIS A 74 12.88 -10.50 0.35
C HIS A 74 11.74 -9.47 0.38
N MET A 75 11.08 -9.33 1.52
CA MET A 75 10.01 -8.35 1.76
C MET A 75 10.50 -6.92 1.54
N GLU A 76 11.61 -6.53 2.17
CA GLU A 76 12.18 -5.17 2.06
C GLU A 76 12.62 -4.87 0.63
N LYS A 77 13.49 -5.72 0.06
CA LYS A 77 14.22 -5.38 -1.18
C LYS A 77 13.42 -5.55 -2.45
N LEU A 78 12.49 -6.51 -2.46
CA LEU A 78 11.71 -6.81 -3.66
C LEU A 78 10.29 -6.30 -3.49
N ILE A 79 9.56 -6.79 -2.50
CA ILE A 79 8.11 -6.58 -2.46
C ILE A 79 7.75 -5.14 -2.09
N VAL A 80 8.31 -4.61 -1.00
CA VAL A 80 8.03 -3.25 -0.53
C VAL A 80 8.59 -2.23 -1.51
N HIS A 81 9.81 -2.43 -2.00
CA HIS A 81 10.43 -1.56 -3.00
C HIS A 81 9.66 -1.51 -4.33
N ASP A 82 9.22 -2.67 -4.83
CA ASP A 82 8.47 -2.71 -6.09
C ASP A 82 7.07 -2.11 -5.94
N LEU A 83 6.43 -2.28 -4.79
CA LEU A 83 5.16 -1.63 -4.48
C LEU A 83 5.33 -0.11 -4.41
N TYR A 84 6.39 0.39 -3.76
CA TYR A 84 6.70 1.82 -3.74
C TYR A 84 6.85 2.37 -5.16
N LYS A 85 7.67 1.73 -6.01
CA LYS A 85 7.86 2.13 -7.41
C LYS A 85 6.60 2.10 -8.24
N GLU A 86 5.67 1.21 -7.93
CA GLU A 86 4.39 1.11 -8.62
C GLU A 86 3.47 2.27 -8.22
N ILE A 87 3.36 2.56 -6.92
CA ILE A 87 2.60 3.70 -6.40
C ILE A 87 3.20 5.01 -6.91
N ASP A 88 4.53 5.14 -6.91
CA ASP A 88 5.23 6.34 -7.35
C ASP A 88 4.98 6.64 -8.83
N ARG A 89 5.09 5.62 -9.69
CA ARG A 89 4.76 5.76 -11.12
C ARG A 89 3.28 6.05 -11.37
N HIS A 90 2.39 5.47 -10.56
CA HIS A 90 0.96 5.75 -10.66
C HIS A 90 0.64 7.20 -10.30
N ASP A 91 1.32 7.73 -9.29
CA ASP A 91 1.18 9.10 -8.80
C ASP A 91 1.80 10.13 -9.77
N GLU A 92 2.96 9.85 -10.36
CA GLU A 92 3.56 10.68 -11.43
C GLU A 92 2.64 10.79 -12.66
N ARG A 93 1.90 9.72 -12.96
CA ARG A 93 0.89 9.73 -14.04
C ARG A 93 -0.28 10.65 -13.71
N LEU A 94 -0.63 10.85 -12.45
CA LEU A 94 -1.63 11.86 -12.06
C LEU A 94 -1.13 13.28 -12.34
N ALA A 95 0.12 13.56 -11.98
CA ALA A 95 0.74 14.87 -12.17
C ALA A 95 0.86 15.24 -13.66
N THR A 96 0.98 14.24 -14.55
CA THR A 96 1.06 14.44 -16.01
C THR A 96 -0.31 14.40 -16.70
N ALA A 97 -1.28 13.64 -16.16
CA ALA A 97 -2.64 13.50 -16.71
C ALA A 97 -3.58 14.66 -16.37
N SER A 98 -3.20 15.59 -15.47
CA SER A 98 -4.00 16.79 -15.14
C SER A 98 -4.31 17.69 -16.36
N ASN A 99 -3.68 17.42 -17.51
CA ASN A 99 -3.86 18.12 -18.78
C ASN A 99 -4.68 17.37 -19.85
N VAL A 100 -5.15 16.14 -19.61
CA VAL A 100 -5.84 15.32 -20.64
C VAL A 100 -7.18 14.78 -20.14
N GLN A 101 -8.25 15.54 -20.39
CA GLN A 101 -9.65 15.19 -20.09
C GLN A 101 -10.22 14.14 -21.07
N ALA A 102 -9.70 12.91 -21.06
CA ALA A 102 -10.31 11.79 -21.79
C ALA A 102 -11.00 10.82 -20.80
N PRO A 103 -12.31 10.54 -20.94
CA PRO A 103 -13.05 9.64 -20.04
C PRO A 103 -12.45 8.22 -19.96
N GLU A 104 -11.96 7.69 -21.09
CA GLU A 104 -11.31 6.38 -21.17
C GLU A 104 -10.01 6.33 -20.36
N SER A 105 -9.29 7.45 -20.27
CA SER A 105 -8.07 7.57 -19.46
C SER A 105 -8.38 7.54 -17.96
N THR A 106 -9.55 8.06 -17.56
CA THR A 106 -9.99 8.08 -16.15
C THR A 106 -10.38 6.69 -15.66
N ALA A 107 -11.10 5.91 -16.47
CA ALA A 107 -11.50 4.54 -16.08
C ALA A 107 -10.28 3.60 -15.92
N ALA A 108 -9.35 3.64 -16.88
CA ALA A 108 -8.11 2.85 -16.81
C ALA A 108 -7.23 3.27 -15.62
N PHE A 109 -7.18 4.57 -15.32
CA PHE A 109 -6.49 5.10 -14.14
C PHE A 109 -7.08 4.54 -12.85
N MET A 110 -8.40 4.61 -12.67
CA MET A 110 -9.07 4.10 -11.47
C MET A 110 -8.90 2.59 -11.30
N GLN A 111 -8.97 1.83 -12.40
CA GLN A 111 -8.74 0.38 -12.37
C GLN A 111 -7.35 0.03 -11.86
N GLU A 112 -6.34 0.75 -12.35
CA GLU A 112 -4.96 0.58 -11.88
C GLU A 112 -4.81 0.97 -10.41
N HIS A 113 -5.43 2.07 -9.99
CA HIS A 113 -5.44 2.50 -8.60
C HIS A 113 -6.02 1.43 -7.66
N TYR A 114 -7.14 0.80 -8.03
CA TYR A 114 -7.73 -0.29 -7.25
C TYR A 114 -6.84 -1.53 -7.20
N ARG A 115 -6.14 -1.85 -8.30
CA ARG A 115 -5.18 -2.95 -8.33
C ARG A 115 -4.03 -2.69 -7.35
N ILE A 116 -3.49 -1.47 -7.35
CA ILE A 116 -2.44 -1.05 -6.42
C ILE A 116 -2.94 -1.09 -4.98
N ARG A 117 -4.15 -0.61 -4.70
CA ARG A 117 -4.78 -0.71 -3.37
C ARG A 117 -4.86 -2.15 -2.87
N SER A 118 -5.33 -3.07 -3.72
CA SER A 118 -5.39 -4.49 -3.36
C SER A 118 -4.01 -5.03 -3.02
N ARG A 119 -3.02 -4.76 -3.86
CA ARG A 119 -1.64 -5.20 -3.64
C ARG A 119 -1.05 -4.59 -2.36
N PHE A 120 -1.32 -3.31 -2.08
CA PHE A 120 -0.89 -2.65 -0.85
C PHE A 120 -1.44 -3.36 0.39
N HIS A 121 -2.71 -3.75 0.39
CA HIS A 121 -3.31 -4.49 1.50
C HIS A 121 -2.75 -5.91 1.65
N ASP A 122 -2.46 -6.61 0.55
CA ASP A 122 -1.79 -7.91 0.60
C ASP A 122 -0.40 -7.79 1.22
N VAL A 123 0.40 -6.82 0.76
CA VAL A 123 1.73 -6.55 1.33
C VAL A 123 1.64 -6.17 2.80
N LYS A 124 0.67 -5.34 3.19
CA LYS A 124 0.41 -4.95 4.59
C LYS A 124 0.09 -6.16 5.46
N ARG A 125 -0.70 -7.11 4.95
CA ARG A 125 -1.01 -8.37 5.66
C ARG A 125 0.26 -9.19 5.86
N ASP A 126 1.05 -9.37 4.81
CA ASP A 126 2.26 -10.19 4.84
C ASP A 126 3.33 -9.59 5.78
N TYR A 127 3.51 -8.27 5.73
CA TYR A 127 4.38 -7.54 6.67
C TYR A 127 3.92 -7.72 8.13
N ARG A 128 2.62 -7.65 8.41
CA ARG A 128 2.07 -7.90 9.77
C ARG A 128 2.34 -9.31 10.24
N GLU A 129 2.22 -10.29 9.34
CA GLU A 129 2.47 -11.69 9.64
C GLU A 129 3.96 -11.97 9.96
N ILE A 130 4.88 -11.37 9.19
CA ILE A 130 6.32 -11.46 9.48
C ILE A 130 6.61 -10.83 10.86
N LYS A 131 6.07 -9.64 11.12
CA LYS A 131 6.20 -8.95 12.40
C LYS A 131 5.71 -9.82 13.56
N ARG A 132 4.53 -10.44 13.43
CA ARG A 132 3.97 -11.35 14.44
C ARG A 132 4.93 -12.51 14.76
N LYS A 133 5.42 -13.21 13.74
CA LYS A 133 6.37 -14.33 13.91
C LYS A 133 7.66 -13.94 14.61
N ILE A 134 8.17 -12.73 14.34
CA ILE A 134 9.37 -12.20 15.01
C ILE A 134 9.08 -11.98 16.51
N TYR A 135 7.93 -11.40 16.84
CA TYR A 135 7.56 -11.18 18.24
C TYR A 135 7.30 -12.49 18.99
N GLU A 136 6.73 -13.52 18.35
CA GLU A 136 6.58 -14.86 18.95
C GLU A 136 7.95 -15.42 19.38
N ILE A 137 8.94 -15.39 18.47
CA ILE A 137 10.31 -15.84 18.78
C ILE A 137 10.95 -14.99 19.88
N GLU A 138 10.76 -13.67 19.88
CA GLU A 138 11.30 -12.81 20.92
C GLU A 138 10.69 -13.06 22.30
N LYS A 139 9.41 -13.41 22.36
CA LYS A 139 8.72 -13.79 23.60
C LYS A 139 9.08 -15.20 24.09
N GLY A 140 9.66 -16.03 23.22
CA GLY A 140 9.91 -17.45 23.51
C GLY A 140 8.65 -18.32 23.40
N GLU A 141 7.65 -17.86 22.64
CA GLU A 141 6.43 -18.59 22.28
C GLU A 141 6.65 -19.37 20.96
#